data_AF-A0AAU7G8P7-F1
#
_entry.id   AF-A0AAU7G8P7-F1
#
_cell.length_a   1.000
_cell.length_b   1.000
_cell.length_c   1.000
_cell.angle_alpha   90.00
_cell.angle_beta   90.00
_cell.angle_gamma   90.00
#
_symmetry.space_group_name_H-M   'P 1'
#
loop_
_entity.id
_entity.type
_entity.pdbx_description
1 polymer ?
#
loop_
_entity_poly.entity_id
_entity_poly.type
_entity_poly.pdbx_seq_one_letter_code
_entity_poly.pdbx_strand_id
1 'polypeptide(L)'
;MTDSANSIRERRKAETAKALTDAARRLTIEHGLTGFTIDELAEEAGVSRRTFFNYFASKENAVIGVPVDRDESGAGERFAAAGPRGTAHLVDDLIELHLERWSFGGITADDVAQIVRAFEREPKLIGHMLSLAGESERDDIGLVERREGLPAGDLRAAAAVQLTGAILRAAAEEFFRAETTDELPDIVRRRVGVVRELFR
;
A
#
# COMPACT_ATOMS: atom_id res chain seq x y z
N MET A 1 3.86 -23.62 20.60
CA MET A 1 4.07 -22.49 21.55
C MET A 1 4.72 -21.27 20.88
N THR A 2 5.37 -21.40 19.72
CA THR A 2 5.99 -20.30 18.95
C THR A 2 4.98 -19.44 18.17
N ASP A 3 3.87 -20.00 17.68
CA ASP A 3 2.84 -19.25 16.94
C ASP A 3 2.12 -18.18 17.78
N SER A 4 1.85 -18.45 19.06
CA SER A 4 1.10 -17.52 19.91
C SER A 4 1.90 -16.30 20.34
N ALA A 5 3.23 -16.42 20.47
CA ALA A 5 4.10 -15.29 20.76
C ALA A 5 4.34 -14.43 19.50
N ASN A 6 4.44 -15.09 18.34
CA ASN A 6 4.56 -14.40 17.06
C ASN A 6 3.27 -13.61 16.75
N SER A 7 2.10 -14.21 16.96
CA SER A 7 0.81 -13.52 16.73
C SER A 7 0.59 -12.31 17.64
N ILE A 8 1.03 -12.35 18.90
CA ILE A 8 0.95 -11.19 19.81
C ILE A 8 1.89 -10.07 19.36
N ARG A 9 3.09 -10.43 18.87
CA ARG A 9 4.05 -9.45 18.35
C ARG A 9 3.53 -8.77 17.09
N GLU A 10 3.02 -9.55 16.12
CA GLU A 10 2.42 -9.02 14.90
C GLU A 10 1.22 -8.12 15.21
N ARG A 11 0.36 -8.52 16.15
CA ARG A 11 -0.78 -7.69 16.57
C ARG A 11 -0.33 -6.36 17.19
N ARG A 12 0.66 -6.38 18.09
CA ARG A 12 1.22 -5.15 18.68
C ARG A 12 1.88 -4.26 17.64
N LYS A 13 2.52 -4.86 16.64
CA LYS A 13 3.15 -4.14 15.51
C LYS A 13 2.09 -3.41 14.70
N ALA A 14 1.02 -4.11 14.29
CA ALA A 14 -0.12 -3.52 13.60
C ALA A 14 -0.84 -2.43 14.42
N GLU A 15 -1.09 -2.67 15.72
CA GLU A 15 -1.68 -1.68 16.64
C GLU A 15 -0.83 -0.41 16.72
N THR A 16 0.50 -0.55 16.81
CA THR A 16 1.44 0.59 16.85
C THR A 16 1.45 1.36 15.53
N ALA A 17 1.51 0.64 14.40
CA ALA A 17 1.46 1.25 13.07
C ALA A 17 0.17 2.05 12.86
N LYS A 18 -0.98 1.50 13.32
CA LYS A 18 -2.27 2.20 13.27
C LYS A 18 -2.27 3.44 14.16
N ALA A 19 -1.83 3.36 15.42
CA ALA A 19 -1.80 4.51 16.32
C ALA A 19 -0.95 5.67 15.76
N LEU A 20 0.21 5.34 15.18
CA LEU A 20 1.08 6.29 14.50
C LEU A 20 0.41 6.92 13.26
N THR A 21 -0.29 6.12 12.46
CA THR A 21 -1.00 6.57 11.25
C THR A 21 -2.17 7.50 11.61
N ASP A 22 -2.97 7.13 12.60
CA ASP A 22 -4.11 7.91 13.08
C ASP A 22 -3.65 9.26 13.66
N ALA A 23 -2.56 9.27 14.44
CA ALA A 23 -1.94 10.50 14.95
C ALA A 23 -1.40 11.37 13.80
N ALA A 24 -0.69 10.78 12.84
CA ALA A 24 -0.15 11.50 11.69
C ALA A 24 -1.25 12.18 10.86
N ARG A 25 -2.35 11.46 10.58
CA ARG A 25 -3.50 11.99 9.84
C ARG A 25 -4.17 13.13 10.62
N ARG A 26 -4.46 12.94 11.91
CA ARG A 26 -5.05 13.98 12.78
C ARG A 26 -4.21 15.26 12.79
N LEU A 27 -2.93 15.15 13.14
CA LEU A 27 -2.03 16.31 13.20
C LEU A 27 -1.89 17.00 11.84
N THR A 28 -1.88 16.24 10.75
CA THR A 28 -1.82 16.80 9.39
C THR A 28 -3.09 17.57 9.06
N ILE A 29 -4.27 17.05 9.40
CA ILE A 29 -5.55 17.74 9.19
C ILE A 29 -5.61 19.04 10.02
N GLU A 30 -5.19 19.00 11.28
CA GLU A 30 -5.27 20.13 12.20
C GLU A 30 -4.22 21.22 11.91
N HIS A 31 -2.97 20.83 11.72
CA HIS A 31 -1.82 21.75 11.69
C HIS A 31 -1.13 21.84 10.33
N GLY A 32 -1.49 20.99 9.37
CA GLY A 32 -0.71 20.78 8.17
C GLY A 32 0.57 19.98 8.45
N LEU A 33 1.20 19.46 7.42
CA LEU A 33 2.33 18.55 7.54
C LEU A 33 3.56 19.23 8.16
N THR A 34 3.74 20.53 7.99
CA THR A 34 4.86 21.28 8.59
C THR A 34 4.56 21.80 10.00
N GLY A 35 3.31 21.68 10.47
CA GLY A 35 2.85 22.26 11.74
C GLY A 35 3.17 21.44 12.99
N PHE A 36 3.74 20.25 12.83
CA PHE A 36 4.12 19.36 13.93
C PHE A 36 5.41 18.59 13.62
N THR A 37 6.05 18.06 14.66
CA THR A 37 7.30 17.29 14.61
C THR A 37 7.05 15.79 14.75
N ILE A 38 8.05 14.99 14.37
CA ILE A 38 7.99 13.53 14.60
C ILE A 38 7.97 13.21 16.10
N ASP A 39 8.56 14.05 16.95
CA ASP A 39 8.58 13.84 18.39
C ASP A 39 7.18 14.03 18.99
N GLU A 40 6.46 15.09 18.60
CA GLU A 40 5.07 15.32 19.01
C GLU A 40 4.14 14.20 18.52
N LEU A 41 4.28 13.76 17.26
CA LEU A 41 3.53 12.63 16.73
C LEU A 41 3.81 11.35 17.53
N ALA A 42 5.09 11.04 17.79
CA ALA A 42 5.47 9.83 18.51
C ALA A 42 4.95 9.86 19.96
N GLU A 43 5.03 11.01 20.62
CA GLU A 43 4.46 11.23 21.95
C GLU A 43 2.94 10.99 21.96
N GLU A 44 2.23 11.54 20.97
CA GLU A 44 0.78 11.37 20.84
C GLU A 44 0.38 9.91 20.58
N ALA A 45 1.20 9.16 19.85
CA ALA A 45 1.02 7.73 19.63
C ALA A 45 1.54 6.85 20.80
N GLY A 46 2.09 7.45 21.86
CA GLY A 46 2.60 6.74 23.04
C GLY A 46 3.88 5.93 22.78
N VAL A 47 4.71 6.34 21.81
CA VAL A 47 5.95 5.65 21.45
C VAL A 47 7.15 6.60 21.38
N SER A 48 8.36 6.03 21.26
CA SER A 48 9.56 6.84 21.08
C SER A 48 9.76 7.28 19.62
N ARG A 49 10.51 8.37 19.41
CA ARG A 49 10.99 8.78 18.07
C ARG A 49 11.70 7.63 17.33
N ARG A 50 12.51 6.84 18.03
CA ARG A 50 13.17 5.66 17.45
C ARG A 50 12.14 4.64 16.98
N THR A 51 11.08 4.43 17.77
CA THR A 51 9.98 3.53 17.40
C THR A 51 9.31 4.02 16.13
N PHE A 52 8.99 5.31 16.00
CA PHE A 52 8.42 5.87 14.76
C PHE A 52 9.22 5.44 13.52
N PHE A 53 10.55 5.64 13.53
CA PHE A 53 11.40 5.30 12.40
C PHE A 53 11.55 3.80 12.13
N ASN A 54 11.20 2.94 13.08
CA ASN A 54 11.08 1.50 12.81
C ASN A 54 9.83 1.16 11.99
N TYR A 55 8.83 2.04 11.93
CA TYR A 55 7.59 1.84 11.19
C TYR A 55 7.52 2.70 9.93
N PHE A 56 7.90 3.98 9.98
CA PHE A 56 7.71 4.91 8.88
C PHE A 56 9.00 5.69 8.58
N ALA A 57 9.29 5.84 7.30
CA ALA A 57 10.45 6.60 6.84
C ALA A 57 10.28 8.12 7.02
N SER A 58 9.03 8.60 6.99
CA SER A 58 8.70 10.02 7.07
C SER A 58 7.27 10.26 7.57
N LYS A 59 6.92 11.53 7.82
CA LYS A 59 5.55 11.92 8.19
C LYS A 59 4.57 11.63 7.05
N GLU A 60 4.97 11.88 5.81
CA GLU A 60 4.18 11.58 4.62
C GLU A 60 3.85 10.08 4.55
N ASN A 61 4.84 9.21 4.77
CA ASN A 61 4.61 7.76 4.83
C ASN A 61 3.63 7.39 5.95
N ALA A 62 3.75 8.00 7.12
CA ALA A 62 2.84 7.77 8.24
C ALA A 62 1.40 8.23 7.94
N VAL A 63 1.21 9.36 7.25
CA VAL A 63 -0.12 9.85 6.86
C VAL A 63 -0.79 8.90 5.87
N ILE A 64 -0.04 8.45 4.85
CA ILE A 64 -0.56 7.53 3.84
C ILE A 64 -0.76 6.12 4.44
N GLY A 65 0.03 5.75 5.44
CA GLY A 65 0.01 4.41 6.05
C GLY A 65 0.90 3.41 5.31
N VAL A 66 2.00 3.87 4.70
CA VAL A 66 2.96 3.00 3.99
C VAL A 66 4.18 2.75 4.89
N PRO A 67 4.29 1.57 5.53
CA PRO A 67 5.40 1.25 6.41
C PRO A 67 6.73 1.11 5.64
N VAL A 68 7.84 1.12 6.39
CA VAL A 68 9.18 0.82 5.85
C VAL A 68 9.30 -0.62 5.36
N ASP A 69 8.56 -1.54 5.99
CA ASP A 69 8.47 -2.95 5.63
C ASP A 69 7.18 -3.20 4.84
N ARG A 70 7.29 -3.18 3.50
CA ARG A 70 6.14 -3.23 2.58
C ARG A 70 5.59 -4.65 2.34
N ASP A 71 6.30 -5.69 2.77
CA ASP A 71 5.85 -7.08 2.65
C ASP A 71 5.63 -7.72 4.03
N GLU A 72 5.13 -6.93 4.98
CA GLU A 72 4.84 -7.42 6.33
C GLU A 72 3.86 -8.61 6.34
N SER A 73 2.93 -8.66 5.38
CA SER A 73 2.01 -9.79 5.20
C SER A 73 2.69 -11.05 4.64
N GLY A 74 3.91 -10.94 4.12
CA GLY A 74 4.63 -11.96 3.35
C GLY A 74 3.94 -12.32 2.03
N ALA A 75 3.03 -11.48 1.53
CA ALA A 75 2.29 -11.73 0.30
C ALA A 75 3.20 -11.73 -0.93
N GLY A 76 4.20 -10.83 -0.95
CA GLY A 76 5.20 -10.75 -2.00
C GLY A 76 6.04 -12.02 -2.08
N GLU A 77 6.53 -12.52 -0.94
CA GLU A 77 7.25 -13.80 -0.90
C GLU A 77 6.38 -14.99 -1.29
N ARG A 78 5.11 -15.05 -0.86
CA ARG A 78 4.16 -16.08 -1.31
C ARG A 78 3.93 -16.02 -2.81
N PHE A 79 3.75 -14.81 -3.36
CA PHE A 79 3.60 -14.58 -4.79
C PHE A 79 4.83 -15.08 -5.55
N ALA A 80 6.04 -14.72 -5.11
CA ALA A 80 7.28 -15.16 -5.74
C ALA A 80 7.44 -16.69 -5.71
N ALA A 81 7.04 -17.33 -4.60
CA ALA A 81 7.15 -18.77 -4.42
C ALA A 81 6.10 -19.60 -5.23
N ALA A 82 5.04 -18.98 -5.75
CA ALA A 82 3.96 -19.67 -6.45
C ALA A 82 4.38 -20.28 -7.80
N GLY A 83 5.50 -19.84 -8.37
CA GLY A 83 6.03 -20.31 -9.65
C GLY A 83 5.22 -19.89 -10.89
N PRO A 84 5.70 -20.25 -12.09
CA PRO A 84 5.08 -19.86 -13.35
C PRO A 84 3.79 -20.63 -13.59
N ARG A 85 2.68 -19.92 -13.86
CA ARG A 85 1.37 -20.51 -14.18
C ARG A 85 0.81 -20.03 -15.52
N GLY A 86 1.60 -19.31 -16.31
CA GLY A 86 1.18 -18.68 -17.56
C GLY A 86 0.74 -17.22 -17.37
N THR A 87 0.81 -16.44 -18.46
CA THR A 87 0.65 -14.98 -18.42
C THR A 87 -0.73 -14.50 -17.95
N ALA A 88 -1.80 -15.24 -18.27
CA ALA A 88 -3.14 -14.90 -17.80
C ALA A 88 -3.25 -14.97 -16.27
N HIS A 89 -2.59 -15.94 -15.64
CA HIS A 89 -2.57 -16.09 -14.19
C HIS A 89 -1.64 -15.09 -13.50
N LEU A 90 -0.57 -14.67 -14.17
CA LEU A 90 0.36 -13.67 -13.63
C LEU A 90 -0.34 -12.36 -13.29
N VAL A 91 -1.17 -11.83 -14.21
CA VAL A 91 -1.90 -10.57 -13.99
C VAL A 91 -2.90 -10.72 -12.85
N ASP A 92 -3.63 -11.84 -12.80
CA ASP A 92 -4.63 -12.10 -11.76
C ASP A 92 -3.98 -12.18 -10.38
N ASP A 93 -2.87 -12.89 -10.27
CA ASP A 93 -2.15 -13.00 -9.01
C ASP A 93 -1.46 -11.70 -8.61
N LEU A 94 -1.05 -10.87 -9.57
CA LEU A 94 -0.53 -9.54 -9.28
C LEU A 94 -1.65 -8.64 -8.73
N ILE A 95 -2.86 -8.72 -9.28
CA ILE A 95 -4.02 -8.00 -8.75
C ILE A 95 -4.32 -8.49 -7.33
N GLU A 96 -4.37 -9.79 -7.09
CA GLU A 96 -4.61 -10.36 -5.76
C GLU A 96 -3.52 -9.96 -4.76
N LEU A 97 -2.23 -9.97 -5.16
CA LEU A 97 -1.12 -9.47 -4.33
C LEU A 97 -1.36 -8.02 -3.88
N HIS A 98 -1.79 -7.15 -4.79
CA HIS A 98 -2.04 -5.74 -4.48
C HIS A 98 -3.29 -5.54 -3.62
N LEU A 99 -4.37 -6.28 -3.89
CA LEU A 99 -5.59 -6.25 -3.08
C LEU A 99 -5.35 -6.78 -1.67
N GLU A 100 -4.49 -7.80 -1.52
CA GLU A 100 -4.07 -8.30 -0.22
C GLU A 100 -3.23 -7.26 0.53
N ARG A 101 -2.23 -6.64 -0.11
CA ARG A 101 -1.44 -5.56 0.49
C ARG A 101 -2.30 -4.37 0.91
N TRP A 102 -3.32 -4.03 0.12
CA TRP A 102 -4.30 -3.01 0.47
C TRP A 102 -5.15 -3.42 1.69
N SER A 103 -5.66 -4.65 1.68
CA SER A 103 -6.54 -5.18 2.73
C SER A 103 -5.82 -5.47 4.04
N PHE A 104 -4.52 -5.79 3.99
CA PHE A 104 -3.68 -6.06 5.16
C PHE A 104 -3.58 -4.84 6.09
N GLY A 105 -3.74 -3.62 5.54
CA GLY A 105 -3.84 -2.39 6.33
C GLY A 105 -5.15 -2.22 7.08
N GLY A 106 -6.18 -3.04 6.80
CA GLY A 106 -7.48 -2.96 7.47
C GLY A 106 -8.15 -1.59 7.34
N ILE A 107 -7.98 -0.93 6.19
CA ILE A 107 -8.47 0.45 5.95
C ILE A 107 -9.99 0.47 6.12
N THR A 108 -10.45 1.21 7.11
CA THR A 108 -11.87 1.46 7.36
C THR A 108 -12.36 2.65 6.54
N ALA A 109 -13.69 2.81 6.42
CA ALA A 109 -14.27 4.01 5.80
C ALA A 109 -13.83 5.32 6.50
N ASP A 110 -13.58 5.27 7.82
CA ASP A 110 -13.05 6.42 8.57
C ASP A 110 -11.60 6.72 8.17
N ASP A 111 -10.77 5.69 8.00
CA ASP A 111 -9.40 5.84 7.52
C ASP A 111 -9.36 6.52 6.14
N VAL A 112 -10.24 6.12 5.22
CA VAL A 112 -10.36 6.75 3.90
C VAL A 112 -10.74 8.22 4.03
N ALA A 113 -11.74 8.53 4.85
CA ALA A 113 -12.18 9.91 5.08
C ALA A 113 -11.05 10.79 5.66
N GLN A 114 -10.23 10.24 6.56
CA GLN A 114 -9.07 10.95 7.11
C GLN A 114 -7.96 11.15 6.05
N ILE A 115 -7.70 10.16 5.20
CA ILE A 115 -6.74 10.30 4.09
C ILE A 115 -7.19 11.41 3.14
N VAL A 116 -8.47 11.41 2.73
CA VAL A 116 -9.03 12.43 1.83
C VAL A 116 -8.88 13.82 2.43
N ARG A 117 -9.23 14.02 3.70
CA ARG A 117 -9.04 15.31 4.39
C ARG A 117 -7.58 15.72 4.49
N ALA A 118 -6.68 14.76 4.73
CA ALA A 118 -5.25 15.04 4.74
C ALA A 118 -4.73 15.47 3.35
N PHE A 119 -5.23 14.87 2.27
CA PHE A 119 -4.91 15.28 0.89
C PHE A 119 -5.47 16.66 0.53
N GLU A 120 -6.70 16.97 0.97
CA GLU A 120 -7.28 18.31 0.80
C GLU A 120 -6.44 19.37 1.54
N ARG A 121 -5.96 19.03 2.73
CA ARG A 121 -5.10 19.91 3.54
C ARG A 121 -3.70 20.06 2.97
N GLU A 122 -3.13 18.99 2.44
CA GLU A 122 -1.76 18.93 1.92
C GLU A 122 -1.71 18.22 0.55
N PRO A 123 -2.06 18.92 -0.55
CA PRO A 123 -2.16 18.31 -1.89
C PRO A 123 -0.86 17.63 -2.38
N LYS A 124 0.30 18.07 -1.87
CA LYS A 124 1.61 17.46 -2.17
C LYS A 124 1.70 15.98 -1.76
N LEU A 125 0.89 15.53 -0.81
CA LEU A 125 0.83 14.13 -0.39
C LEU A 125 0.40 13.20 -1.52
N ILE A 126 -0.40 13.69 -2.49
CA ILE A 126 -0.76 12.93 -3.68
C ILE A 126 0.49 12.64 -4.52
N GLY A 127 1.35 13.64 -4.72
CA GLY A 127 2.62 13.46 -5.43
C GLY A 127 3.54 12.46 -4.72
N HIS A 128 3.60 12.53 -3.39
CA HIS A 128 4.35 11.56 -2.58
C HIS A 128 3.80 10.13 -2.71
N MET A 129 2.48 9.96 -2.65
CA MET A 129 1.82 8.67 -2.86
C MET A 129 2.14 8.08 -4.24
N LEU A 130 2.13 8.90 -5.29
CA LEU A 130 2.49 8.47 -6.65
C LEU A 130 3.97 8.06 -6.73
N SER A 131 4.87 8.74 -6.02
CA SER A 131 6.29 8.36 -5.93
C SER A 131 6.46 7.00 -5.24
N LEU A 132 5.76 6.76 -4.13
CA LEU A 132 5.79 5.49 -3.40
C LEU A 132 5.29 4.32 -4.27
N ALA A 133 4.26 4.55 -5.09
CA ALA A 133 3.77 3.57 -6.06
C ALA A 133 4.83 3.21 -7.12
N GLY A 134 5.57 4.21 -7.64
CA GLY A 134 6.67 3.99 -8.58
C GLY A 134 7.87 3.27 -7.97
N GLU A 135 8.14 3.44 -6.66
CA GLU A 135 9.13 2.63 -5.96
C GLU A 135 8.70 1.17 -5.83
N SER A 136 7.42 0.93 -5.50
CA SER A 136 6.85 -0.42 -5.38
C SER A 136 6.95 -1.18 -6.70
N GLU A 137 6.79 -0.50 -7.84
CA GLU A 137 6.92 -1.11 -9.16
C GLU A 137 8.25 -1.85 -9.33
N ARG A 138 9.37 -1.28 -8.90
CA ARG A 138 10.69 -1.94 -9.03
C ARG A 138 10.78 -3.21 -8.21
N ASP A 139 10.26 -3.19 -6.98
CA ASP A 139 10.27 -4.35 -6.10
C ASP A 139 9.38 -5.46 -6.67
N ASP A 140 8.22 -5.09 -7.21
CA ASP A 140 7.25 -6.01 -7.80
C ASP A 140 7.74 -6.62 -9.11
N ILE A 141 8.51 -5.87 -9.91
CA ILE A 141 9.21 -6.44 -11.08
C ILE A 141 10.14 -7.57 -10.63
N GLY A 142 10.93 -7.36 -9.57
CA GLY A 142 11.79 -8.38 -9.00
C GLY A 142 11.02 -9.60 -8.47
N LEU A 143 9.78 -9.42 -7.97
CA LEU A 143 8.92 -10.54 -7.58
C LEU A 143 8.49 -11.37 -8.79
N VAL A 144 8.06 -10.71 -9.87
CA VAL A 144 7.66 -11.38 -11.11
C VAL A 144 8.84 -12.11 -11.75
N GLU A 145 10.02 -11.50 -11.78
CA GLU A 145 11.23 -12.12 -12.32
C GLU A 145 11.58 -13.41 -11.58
N ARG A 146 11.58 -13.39 -10.24
CA ARG A 146 11.81 -14.59 -9.43
C ARG A 146 10.74 -15.65 -9.67
N ARG A 147 9.48 -15.24 -9.72
CA ARG A 147 8.35 -16.14 -9.90
C ARG A 147 8.39 -16.88 -11.23
N GLU A 148 8.68 -16.16 -12.31
CA GLU A 148 8.63 -16.67 -13.68
C GLU A 148 9.99 -17.19 -14.18
N GLY A 149 11.05 -17.08 -13.37
CA GLY A 149 12.41 -17.49 -13.74
C GLY A 149 13.03 -16.62 -14.85
N LEU A 150 12.68 -15.33 -14.86
CA LEU A 150 13.14 -14.37 -15.87
C LEU A 150 14.47 -13.73 -15.46
N PRO A 151 15.30 -13.29 -16.43
CA PRO A 151 16.49 -12.50 -16.12
C PRO A 151 16.12 -11.14 -15.53
N ALA A 152 17.02 -10.57 -14.73
CA ALA A 152 16.84 -9.23 -14.20
C ALA A 152 16.73 -8.18 -15.32
N GLY A 153 15.72 -7.31 -15.24
CA GLY A 153 15.38 -6.32 -16.24
C GLY A 153 14.54 -6.85 -17.42
N ASP A 154 13.92 -8.03 -17.30
CA ASP A 154 13.10 -8.57 -18.39
C ASP A 154 11.85 -7.71 -18.63
N LEU A 155 11.66 -7.27 -19.88
CA LEU A 155 10.55 -6.40 -20.25
C LEU A 155 9.16 -7.02 -20.03
N ARG A 156 9.06 -8.35 -20.00
CA ARG A 156 7.79 -9.03 -19.71
C ARG A 156 7.36 -8.83 -18.26
N ALA A 157 8.33 -8.90 -17.33
CA ALA A 157 8.07 -8.61 -15.92
C ALA A 157 7.68 -7.14 -15.74
N ALA A 158 8.46 -6.23 -16.32
CA ALA A 158 8.16 -4.80 -16.31
C ALA A 158 6.76 -4.50 -16.87
N ALA A 159 6.42 -5.01 -18.05
CA ALA A 159 5.13 -4.75 -18.68
C ALA A 159 3.95 -5.30 -17.85
N ALA A 160 4.08 -6.49 -17.27
CA ALA A 160 3.02 -7.07 -16.43
C ALA A 160 2.75 -6.22 -15.18
N VAL A 161 3.81 -5.77 -14.51
CA VAL A 161 3.68 -4.91 -13.31
C VAL A 161 3.15 -3.54 -13.70
N GLN A 162 3.66 -2.91 -14.77
CA GLN A 162 3.24 -1.58 -15.21
C GLN A 162 1.77 -1.54 -15.66
N LEU A 163 1.32 -2.53 -16.43
CA LEU A 163 -0.08 -2.63 -16.83
C LEU A 163 -0.99 -2.77 -15.61
N THR A 164 -0.63 -3.66 -14.68
CA THR A 164 -1.39 -3.88 -13.45
C THR A 164 -1.39 -2.64 -12.56
N GLY A 165 -0.23 -2.01 -12.37
CA GLY A 165 -0.06 -0.77 -11.61
C GLY A 165 -0.87 0.40 -12.20
N ALA A 166 -0.97 0.50 -13.53
CA ALA A 166 -1.81 1.51 -14.17
C ALA A 166 -3.30 1.32 -13.86
N ILE A 167 -3.79 0.07 -13.87
CA ILE A 167 -5.18 -0.26 -13.50
C ILE A 167 -5.44 0.07 -12.02
N LEU A 168 -4.53 -0.33 -11.14
CA LEU A 168 -4.63 -0.11 -9.70
C LEU A 168 -4.57 1.37 -9.34
N ARG A 169 -3.67 2.13 -9.95
CA ARG A 169 -3.58 3.58 -9.77
C ARG A 169 -4.88 4.26 -10.18
N ALA A 170 -5.44 3.91 -11.34
CA ALA A 170 -6.71 4.49 -11.80
C ALA A 170 -7.89 4.07 -10.90
N ALA A 171 -7.85 2.88 -10.30
CA ALA A 171 -8.84 2.45 -9.31
C ALA A 171 -8.70 3.23 -8.00
N ALA A 172 -7.48 3.45 -7.50
CA ALA A 172 -7.21 4.23 -6.30
C ALA A 172 -7.63 5.71 -6.48
N GLU A 173 -7.31 6.31 -7.63
CA GLU A 173 -7.74 7.68 -7.98
C GLU A 173 -9.26 7.84 -7.97
N GLU A 174 -10.01 6.80 -8.37
CA GLU A 174 -11.48 6.78 -8.30
C GLU A 174 -11.98 6.55 -6.88
N PHE A 175 -11.39 5.58 -6.16
CA PHE A 175 -11.73 5.25 -4.79
C PHE A 175 -11.61 6.45 -3.84
N PHE A 176 -10.57 7.27 -4.00
CA PHE A 176 -10.36 8.47 -3.17
C PHE A 176 -11.22 9.67 -3.56
N ARG A 177 -12.10 9.58 -4.57
CA ARG A 177 -13.06 10.67 -4.86
C ARG A 177 -14.19 10.65 -3.84
N ALA A 178 -14.56 11.83 -3.35
CA ALA A 178 -15.61 11.99 -2.34
C ALA A 178 -16.99 11.43 -2.76
N GLU A 179 -17.26 11.28 -4.05
CA GLU A 179 -18.52 10.79 -4.61
C GLU A 179 -18.56 9.25 -4.74
N THR A 180 -17.43 8.57 -4.58
CA THR A 180 -17.33 7.13 -4.80
C THR A 180 -17.84 6.36 -3.59
N THR A 181 -18.80 5.46 -3.82
CA THR A 181 -19.35 4.53 -2.80
C THR A 181 -18.89 3.09 -2.99
N ASP A 182 -18.19 2.81 -4.09
CA ASP A 182 -17.71 1.46 -4.42
C ASP A 182 -16.46 1.12 -3.60
N GLU A 183 -16.37 -0.13 -3.18
CA GLU A 183 -15.15 -0.67 -2.55
C GLU A 183 -14.03 -0.83 -3.59
N LEU A 184 -12.78 -0.59 -3.19
CA LEU A 184 -11.63 -0.66 -4.11
C LEU A 184 -11.55 -1.99 -4.91
N PRO A 185 -11.77 -3.18 -4.30
CA PRO A 185 -11.76 -4.44 -5.04
C PRO A 185 -12.77 -4.48 -6.19
N ASP A 186 -13.93 -3.83 -6.04
CA ASP A 186 -14.97 -3.81 -7.06
C ASP A 186 -14.62 -2.87 -8.21
N ILE A 187 -14.02 -1.71 -7.90
CA ILE A 187 -13.48 -0.78 -8.89
C ILE A 187 -12.38 -1.47 -9.72
N VAL A 188 -11.47 -2.21 -9.06
CA VAL A 188 -10.40 -2.97 -9.72
C VAL A 188 -10.97 -4.06 -10.63
N ARG A 189 -11.87 -4.91 -10.12
CA ARG A 189 -12.49 -6.00 -10.91
C ARG A 189 -13.23 -5.47 -12.14
N ARG A 190 -13.98 -4.37 -11.99
CA ARG A 190 -14.66 -3.70 -13.11
C ARG A 190 -13.66 -3.29 -14.20
N ARG A 191 -12.56 -2.65 -13.82
CA ARG A 191 -11.52 -2.19 -14.76
C ARG A 191 -10.81 -3.36 -15.46
N VAL A 192 -10.48 -4.41 -14.72
CA VAL A 192 -9.85 -5.63 -15.27
C VAL A 192 -10.79 -6.34 -16.26
N GLY A 193 -12.11 -6.37 -15.96
CA GLY A 193 -13.12 -6.88 -16.87
C GLY A 193 -13.10 -6.19 -18.23
N VAL A 194 -13.10 -4.85 -18.25
CA VAL A 194 -13.00 -4.05 -19.48
C VAL A 194 -11.70 -4.32 -20.24
N VAL A 195 -10.56 -4.40 -19.55
CA VAL A 195 -9.27 -4.71 -20.18
C VAL A 195 -9.32 -6.07 -20.87
N ARG A 196 -9.87 -7.10 -20.23
CA ARG A 196 -9.99 -8.45 -20.82
C ARG A 196 -10.89 -8.49 -22.04
N GLU A 197 -11.94 -7.68 -22.09
CA GLU A 197 -12.80 -7.57 -23.29
C GLU A 197 -12.07 -6.96 -24.48
N LEU A 198 -11.15 -6.01 -24.24
CA LEU A 198 -10.38 -5.35 -25.30
C LEU A 198 -9.31 -6.25 -25.95
N PHE A 199 -8.82 -7.26 -25.24
CA PHE A 199 -7.75 -8.16 -25.69
C PHE A 199 -8.24 -9.58 -26.04
N ARG A 200 -9.54 -9.75 -26.29
CA ARG A 200 -10.14 -10.98 -26.82
C ARG A 200 -10.12 -11.05 -28.34
#